data_AF-A0A4Q6AMP7-F1
#
_entry.id   AF-A0A4Q6AMP7-F1
#
_cell.length_a   1.000
_cell.length_b   1.000
_cell.length_c   1.000
_cell.angle_alpha   90.00
_cell.angle_beta   90.00
_cell.angle_gamma   90.00
#
_symmetry.space_group_name_H-M   'P 1'
#
loop_
_entity.id
_entity.type
_entity.pdbx_description
1 polymer ?
#
loop_
_entity_poly.entity_id
_entity_poly.type
_entity_poly.pdbx_seq_one_letter_code
_entity_poly.pdbx_strand_id
1 'polypeptide(L)'
;MATIEKRYADLLEPSQALIEDVAILDGDIIILGAGGKMGPALATLAKRAVQLAGSKLNVIAVSRFSEPGVAETLTKQGITTINADLLNDKQLQALPDAKNVLYLAG
;
A
#
# COMPACT_ATOMS: atom_id res chain seq x y z
N MET A 1 17.23 -2.57 -20.13
CA MET A 1 16.20 -2.94 -19.13
C MET A 1 16.54 -2.43 -17.73
N ALA A 2 17.77 -2.61 -17.22
CA ALA A 2 18.18 -2.15 -15.88
C ALA A 2 17.92 -0.66 -15.52
N THR A 3 17.82 0.24 -16.52
CA THR A 3 17.62 1.68 -16.27
C THR A 3 16.19 2.05 -15.87
N ILE A 4 15.17 1.34 -16.36
CA ILE A 4 13.76 1.69 -16.08
C ILE A 4 13.37 1.21 -14.68
N GLU A 5 13.71 -0.03 -14.34
CA GLU A 5 13.46 -0.59 -13.00
C GLU A 5 14.17 0.22 -11.92
N LYS A 6 15.41 0.63 -12.17
CA LYS A 6 16.14 1.53 -11.28
C LYS A 6 15.41 2.87 -11.12
N ARG A 7 15.06 3.54 -12.22
CA ARG A 7 14.31 4.81 -12.17
C ARG A 7 12.98 4.67 -11.44
N TYR A 8 12.30 3.55 -11.62
CA TYR A 8 11.05 3.26 -10.91
C TYR A 8 11.30 3.12 -9.40
N ALA A 9 12.35 2.40 -9.00
CA ALA A 9 12.74 2.28 -7.60
C ALA A 9 13.12 3.63 -6.97
N ASP A 10 13.82 4.49 -7.71
CA ASP A 10 14.19 5.86 -7.30
C ASP A 10 12.94 6.73 -7.08
N LEU A 11 11.94 6.62 -7.97
CA LEU A 11 10.64 7.32 -7.81
C LEU A 11 9.82 6.82 -6.63
N LEU A 12 10.17 5.64 -6.08
CA LEU A 12 9.56 5.07 -4.89
C LEU A 12 10.38 5.33 -3.63
N GLU A 13 11.35 6.24 -3.67
CA GLU A 13 11.97 6.76 -2.45
C GLU A 13 11.05 7.82 -1.83
N PRO A 14 10.61 7.64 -0.57
CA PRO A 14 9.77 8.62 0.08
C PRO A 14 10.54 9.91 0.34
N SER A 15 9.87 11.04 0.16
CA SER A 15 10.43 12.34 0.53
C SER A 15 10.56 12.45 2.05
N GLN A 16 11.46 13.32 2.51
CA GLN A 16 11.62 13.60 3.93
C GLN A 16 10.31 14.05 4.58
N ALA A 17 9.53 14.90 3.90
CA ALA A 17 8.22 15.34 4.38
C ALA A 17 7.24 14.17 4.57
N LEU A 18 7.20 13.21 3.63
CA LEU A 18 6.33 12.03 3.78
C LEU A 18 6.76 11.15 4.96
N ILE A 19 8.07 11.00 5.20
CA ILE A 19 8.58 10.24 6.35
C ILE A 19 8.14 10.92 7.66
N GLU A 20 8.27 12.24 7.75
CA GLU A 20 7.88 13.02 8.92
C GLU A 20 6.36 12.95 9.19
N ASP A 21 5.56 13.07 8.13
CA ASP A 21 4.11 12.92 8.22
C ASP A 21 3.74 11.51 8.72
N VAL A 22 4.35 10.47 8.16
CA VAL A 22 4.09 9.08 8.56
C VAL A 22 4.57 8.79 9.99
N ALA A 23 5.62 9.45 10.47
CA ALA A 23 6.12 9.27 11.84
C ALA A 23 5.13 9.71 12.91
N ILE A 24 4.25 10.67 12.59
CA ILE A 24 3.24 11.20 13.52
C ILE A 24 1.84 10.59 13.32
N LEU A 25 1.65 9.76 12.29
CA LEU A 25 0.39 9.08 12.07
C LEU A 25 0.10 8.06 13.17
N ASP A 26 -1.16 8.01 13.58
CA ASP A 26 -1.69 7.01 14.49
C ASP A 26 -2.58 6.04 13.72
N GLY A 27 -2.41 4.75 13.98
CA GLY A 27 -3.17 3.65 13.38
C GLY A 27 -2.74 3.27 11.96
N ASP A 28 -3.16 2.08 11.56
CA ASP A 28 -2.72 1.47 10.31
C ASP A 28 -3.23 2.23 9.07
N ILE A 29 -2.52 2.03 7.96
CA ILE A 29 -2.84 2.59 6.65
C ILE A 29 -3.48 1.50 5.80
N ILE A 30 -4.72 1.71 5.36
CA ILE A 30 -5.40 0.84 4.40
C ILE A 30 -5.51 1.54 3.04
N ILE A 31 -5.13 0.82 1.98
CA ILE A 31 -5.15 1.30 0.60
C ILE A 31 -6.18 0.47 -0.15
N LEU A 32 -7.30 1.08 -0.50
CA LEU A 32 -8.41 0.44 -1.20
C LEU A 32 -8.22 0.63 -2.71
N GLY A 33 -8.27 -0.45 -3.50
CA GLY A 33 -7.93 -0.42 -4.92
C GLY A 33 -6.42 -0.56 -5.20
N ALA A 34 -5.66 -1.14 -4.26
CA ALA A 34 -4.21 -1.24 -4.31
C ALA A 34 -3.65 -2.12 -5.44
N GLY A 35 -4.49 -2.87 -6.17
CA GLY A 35 -4.08 -3.69 -7.31
C GLY A 35 -4.21 -3.00 -8.67
N GLY A 36 -4.60 -1.72 -8.71
CA GLY A 36 -4.66 -0.94 -9.96
C GLY A 36 -3.28 -0.48 -10.43
N LYS A 37 -3.23 0.36 -11.47
CA LYS A 37 -1.95 0.82 -12.07
C LYS A 37 -1.01 1.52 -11.08
N MET A 38 -1.57 2.36 -10.21
CA MET A 38 -0.82 3.16 -9.24
C MET A 38 -0.76 2.50 -7.84
N GLY A 39 -1.66 1.57 -7.57
CA GLY A 39 -1.85 0.99 -6.24
C GLY A 39 -0.59 0.32 -5.66
N PRO A 40 0.08 -0.59 -6.40
CA PRO A 40 1.26 -1.28 -5.90
C PRO A 40 2.42 -0.33 -5.62
N ALA A 41 2.58 0.69 -6.48
CA ALA A 41 3.58 1.75 -6.33
C ALA A 41 3.37 2.52 -5.02
N LEU A 42 2.13 2.97 -4.77
CA LEU A 42 1.78 3.73 -3.57
C LEU A 42 1.86 2.90 -2.30
N ALA A 43 1.46 1.62 -2.35
CA ALA A 43 1.62 0.71 -1.22
C ALA A 43 3.09 0.47 -0.86
N THR A 44 3.94 0.32 -1.88
CA THR A 44 5.40 0.21 -1.71
C THR A 44 5.99 1.48 -1.09
N LEU A 45 5.61 2.65 -1.62
CA LEU A 45 6.06 3.96 -1.13
C LEU A 45 5.65 4.18 0.34
N ALA A 46 4.38 3.90 0.68
CA ALA A 46 3.88 4.00 2.04
C ALA A 46 4.63 3.06 3.00
N LYS A 47 4.88 1.81 2.58
CA LYS A 47 5.63 0.84 3.40
C LYS A 47 7.06 1.31 3.67
N ARG A 48 7.74 1.84 2.66
CA ARG A 48 9.10 2.41 2.81
C ARG A 48 9.09 3.62 3.74
N ALA A 49 8.11 4.51 3.61
CA ALA A 49 7.98 5.65 4.51
C ALA A 49 7.78 5.21 5.98
N VAL A 50 6.92 4.23 6.22
CA VAL A 50 6.71 3.64 7.56
C VAL A 50 8.01 3.07 8.12
N GLN A 51 8.76 2.32 7.31
CA GLN A 51 10.04 1.74 7.74
C GLN A 51 11.08 2.81 8.09
N LEU A 52 11.23 3.84 7.25
CA LEU A 52 12.19 4.91 7.47
C LEU A 52 11.80 5.84 8.62
N ALA A 53 10.50 6.00 8.86
CA ALA A 53 9.98 6.72 10.03
C ALA A 53 10.22 5.97 11.35
N GLY A 54 10.69 4.71 11.31
CA GLY A 54 10.79 3.84 12.50
C GLY A 54 9.42 3.52 13.11
N SER A 55 8.36 3.69 12.33
CA SER A 55 6.98 3.53 12.79
C SER A 55 6.55 2.05 12.74
N LYS A 56 5.60 1.70 13.61
CA LYS A 56 5.05 0.34 13.73
C LYS A 56 3.73 0.14 12.98
N LEU A 57 3.29 1.15 12.23
CA LEU A 57 2.05 1.08 11.44
C LEU A 57 2.11 -0.06 10.44
N ASN A 58 0.99 -0.73 10.23
CA ASN A 58 0.83 -1.67 9.13
C ASN A 58 0.35 -0.92 7.88
N VAL A 59 0.81 -1.39 6.72
CA VAL A 59 0.25 -1.00 5.42
C VAL A 59 -0.54 -2.18 4.89
N ILE A 60 -1.81 -1.96 4.62
CA ILE A 60 -2.79 -2.97 4.20
C ILE A 60 -3.26 -2.62 2.79
N ALA A 61 -2.94 -3.44 1.81
CA ALA A 61 -3.35 -3.29 0.42
C ALA A 61 -4.58 -4.16 0.13
N VAL A 62 -5.68 -3.53 -0.25
CA VAL A 62 -6.95 -4.20 -0.57
C VAL A 62 -7.27 -4.04 -2.04
N SER A 63 -7.52 -5.15 -2.73
CA SER A 63 -7.96 -5.17 -4.11
C SER A 63 -8.48 -6.56 -4.49
N ARG A 64 -9.10 -6.68 -5.65
CA ARG A 64 -9.40 -7.99 -6.27
C ARG A 64 -8.13 -8.72 -6.71
N PHE A 65 -7.01 -8.00 -6.85
CA PHE A 65 -5.72 -8.49 -7.34
C PHE A 65 -5.85 -9.37 -8.59
N SER A 66 -6.54 -8.83 -9.60
CA SER A 66 -6.84 -9.55 -10.85
C SER A 66 -5.60 -9.84 -11.70
N GLU A 67 -4.51 -9.10 -11.50
CA GLU A 67 -3.22 -9.36 -12.13
C GLU A 67 -2.39 -10.34 -11.30
N PRO A 68 -1.99 -11.50 -11.85
CA PRO A 68 -1.18 -12.48 -11.14
C PRO A 68 0.17 -11.91 -10.67
N GLY A 69 0.58 -12.21 -9.44
CA GLY A 69 1.89 -11.82 -8.92
C GLY A 69 1.92 -10.50 -8.16
N VAL A 70 0.91 -9.64 -8.30
CA VAL A 70 0.87 -8.32 -7.63
C VAL A 70 0.74 -8.48 -6.12
N ALA A 71 -0.18 -9.32 -5.65
CA ALA A 71 -0.39 -9.55 -4.22
C ALA A 71 0.86 -10.18 -3.57
N GLU A 72 1.47 -11.15 -4.24
CA GLU A 72 2.68 -11.84 -3.80
C GLU A 72 3.87 -10.89 -3.70
N THR A 73 4.01 -9.98 -4.67
CA THR A 73 5.07 -8.96 -4.67
C THR A 73 4.92 -8.00 -3.49
N LEU A 74 3.71 -7.48 -3.25
CA LEU A 74 3.43 -6.61 -2.11
C LEU A 74 3.67 -7.33 -0.78
N THR A 75 3.23 -8.58 -0.68
CA THR A 75 3.41 -9.41 0.52
C THR A 75 4.91 -9.62 0.82
N LYS A 76 5.73 -9.90 -0.20
CA LYS A 76 7.19 -10.01 -0.06
C LYS A 76 7.87 -8.71 0.40
N GLN A 77 7.25 -7.56 0.14
CA GLN A 77 7.71 -6.26 0.63
C GLN A 77 7.23 -5.95 2.07
N GLY A 78 6.52 -6.89 2.71
CA GLY A 78 6.01 -6.74 4.08
C GLY A 78 4.73 -5.90 4.17
N ILE A 79 3.96 -5.83 3.08
CA ILE A 79 2.64 -5.20 3.02
C ILE A 79 1.60 -6.30 3.21
N THR A 80 0.64 -6.08 4.12
CA THR A 80 -0.49 -7.00 4.28
C THR A 80 -1.40 -6.89 3.07
N THR A 81 -1.72 -7.99 2.41
CA THR A 81 -2.65 -7.99 1.27
C THR A 81 -3.97 -8.66 1.64
N ILE A 82 -5.08 -8.05 1.23
CA ILE A 82 -6.43 -8.60 1.40
C ILE A 82 -7.11 -8.64 0.05
N ASN A 83 -7.45 -9.84 -0.42
CA ASN A 83 -8.24 -10.00 -1.64
C ASN A 83 -9.71 -9.73 -1.33
N ALA A 84 -10.24 -8.62 -1.85
CA ALA A 84 -11.63 -8.24 -1.68
C ALA A 84 -12.14 -7.42 -2.87
N ASP A 85 -13.41 -7.64 -3.19
CA ASP A 85 -14.23 -6.79 -4.05
C ASP A 85 -14.97 -5.77 -3.19
N LEU A 86 -14.65 -4.49 -3.40
CA LEU A 86 -15.24 -3.37 -2.63
C LEU A 86 -16.71 -3.12 -2.98
N LEU A 87 -17.20 -3.69 -4.09
CA LEU A 87 -18.63 -3.67 -4.44
C LEU A 87 -19.41 -4.80 -3.77
N ASN A 88 -18.72 -5.73 -3.10
CA ASN A 88 -19.35 -6.77 -2.30
C ASN A 88 -19.43 -6.34 -0.84
N ASP A 89 -20.62 -5.93 -0.39
CA ASP A 89 -20.87 -5.44 0.98
C ASP A 89 -20.30 -6.35 2.07
N LYS A 90 -20.40 -7.67 1.92
CA LYS A 90 -19.89 -8.62 2.93
C LYS A 90 -18.37 -8.60 3.01
N GLN A 91 -17.69 -8.50 1.86
CA GLN A 91 -16.23 -8.44 1.82
C GLN A 91 -15.72 -7.08 2.32
N LEU A 92 -16.41 -6.00 1.96
CA LEU A 92 -16.11 -4.65 2.43
C LEU A 92 -16.23 -4.56 3.97
N GLN A 93 -17.31 -5.09 4.55
CA GLN A 93 -17.52 -5.09 6.00
C GLN A 93 -16.55 -6.01 6.77
N ALA A 94 -15.91 -6.97 6.10
CA ALA A 94 -14.93 -7.87 6.71
C ALA A 94 -13.50 -7.29 6.72
N LEU A 95 -13.28 -6.13 6.10
CA LEU A 95 -11.98 -5.46 6.15
C LEU A 95 -11.67 -4.98 7.57
N PRO A 96 -10.39 -4.98 7.97
CA PRO A 96 -10.00 -4.46 9.27
C PRO A 96 -10.22 -2.95 9.33
N ASP A 97 -10.54 -2.45 10.52
CA ASP A 97 -10.53 -1.02 10.79
C ASP A 97 -9.12 -0.45 10.61
N ALA A 98 -9.04 0.73 9.98
CA ALA A 98 -7.81 1.47 9.82
C ALA A 98 -8.10 2.96 9.98
N LYS A 99 -7.24 3.67 10.72
CA LYS A 99 -7.42 5.10 10.95
C LYS A 99 -7.10 5.93 9.70
N ASN A 100 -6.22 5.43 8.85
CA ASN A 100 -5.73 6.13 7.68
C ASN A 100 -6.16 5.38 6.41
N VAL A 101 -7.04 5.98 5.60
CA VAL A 101 -7.61 5.35 4.41
C VAL A 101 -7.18 6.09 3.15
N LEU A 102 -6.55 5.38 2.22
CA LEU A 102 -6.30 5.85 0.86
C LEU A 102 -7.23 5.11 -0.10
N TYR A 103 -8.23 5.81 -0.63
CA TYR A 103 -9.20 5.26 -1.57
C TYR A 103 -8.77 5.50 -3.02
N LEU A 104 -8.38 4.45 -3.72
CA LEU A 104 -7.93 4.46 -5.12
C LEU A 104 -8.81 3.63 -6.05
N ALA A 105 -9.91 3.09 -5.55
CA ALA A 105 -10.81 2.27 -6.34
C ALA A 105 -11.62 3.12 -7.31
N GLY A 106 -11.55 2.76 -8.59
CA GLY A 106 -12.23 3.39 -9.72
C GLY A 106 -12.09 2.57 -10.99
#